data_AF-A0A0T5Z917-F1
#
_entry.id   AF-A0A0T5Z917-F1
#
_cell.length_a   1.000
_cell.length_b   1.000
_cell.length_c   1.000
_cell.angle_alpha   90.00
_cell.angle_beta   90.00
_cell.angle_gamma   90.00
#
_symmetry.space_group_name_H-M   'P 1'
#
loop_
_entity.id
_entity.type
_entity.pdbx_description
1 polymer ?
#
loop_
_entity_poly.entity_id
_entity_poly.type
_entity_poly.pdbx_seq_one_letter_code
_entity_poly.pdbx_strand_id
1 'polypeptide(L)' 'YLDAMLSYMGSIPYDEQLRKAVKAQRPVVDSFPRSKAAQAFKNLAKKADTWPLPTGVSGDLQFFVERLIQFSSQYGESAR' A
#
# COMPACT_ATOMS: atom_id res chain seq x y z
N TYR A 1 -5.86 17.94 19.25
CA TYR A 1 -6.82 16.83 19.14
C TYR A 1 -6.85 16.41 17.68
N LEU A 2 -6.85 15.10 17.37
CA LEU A 2 -6.79 14.60 15.99
C LEU A 2 -8.21 14.18 15.57
N ASP A 3 -8.89 15.00 14.78
CA ASP A 3 -10.13 14.59 14.12
C ASP A 3 -9.78 13.71 12.92
N ALA A 4 -9.69 12.40 13.16
CA ALA A 4 -9.42 11.41 12.13
C ALA A 4 -10.47 10.31 12.17
N MET A 5 -11.11 10.04 11.03
CA MET A 5 -12.04 8.94 10.87
C MET A 5 -11.31 7.71 10.35
N LEU A 6 -11.30 6.63 11.14
CA LEU A 6 -10.69 5.36 10.76
C LEU A 6 -11.73 4.44 10.10
N SER A 7 -11.39 3.90 8.94
CA SER A 7 -12.23 2.94 8.21
C SER A 7 -11.54 1.59 8.12
N TYR A 8 -12.25 0.51 8.48
CA TYR A 8 -11.72 -0.84 8.37
C TYR A 8 -11.76 -1.34 6.92
N MET A 9 -10.59 -1.66 6.36
CA MET A 9 -10.47 -2.14 4.97
C MET A 9 -10.54 -3.66 4.84
N GLY A 10 -10.03 -4.39 5.84
CA GLY A 10 -9.98 -5.85 5.85
C GLY A 10 -8.79 -6.36 6.65
N SER A 11 -8.59 -7.68 6.63
CA SER A 11 -7.48 -8.35 7.31
C SER A 11 -6.85 -9.41 6.40
N ILE A 12 -5.55 -9.62 6.59
CA ILE A 12 -4.83 -10.72 5.95
C ILE A 12 -4.74 -11.86 6.96
N PRO A 13 -5.35 -13.03 6.70
CA PRO A 13 -5.28 -14.15 7.62
C PRO A 13 -3.88 -14.76 7.62
N TYR A 14 -3.58 -15.51 8.68
CA TYR A 14 -2.42 -16.38 8.73
C TYR A 14 -2.43 -17.38 7.57
N ASP A 15 -1.28 -17.55 6.90
CA ASP A 15 -1.16 -18.41 5.73
C ASP A 15 0.26 -19.01 5.62
N GLU A 16 0.35 -20.34 5.62
CA GLU A 16 1.63 -21.04 5.43
C GLU A 16 2.22 -20.82 4.02
N GLN A 17 1.37 -20.63 3.01
CA GLN A 17 1.83 -20.38 1.64
C GLN A 17 2.50 -19.01 1.53
N LEU A 18 2.05 -18.03 2.32
CA LEU A 18 2.72 -16.73 2.42
C LEU A 18 4.16 -16.88 2.95
N ARG A 19 4.36 -17.69 4.00
CA ARG A 19 5.72 -17.96 4.51
C ARG A 19 6.61 -18.63 3.48
N LYS A 20 6.08 -19.60 2.74
CA LYS A 20 6.80 -20.28 1.66
C LYS A 20 7.19 -19.31 0.55
N ALA A 21 6.28 -18.42 0.14
CA ALA A 21 6.55 -17.40 -0.87
C ALA A 21 7.67 -16.45 -0.45
N VAL A 22 7.65 -15.98 0.81
CA VAL A 22 8.70 -15.13 1.38
C VAL A 22 10.06 -15.82 1.35
N LYS A 23 10.14 -17.09 1.77
CA LYS A 23 11.39 -17.87 1.71
C LYS A 23 11.91 -18.04 0.28
N ALA A 24 11.01 -18.15 -0.69
CA ALA A 24 11.35 -18.24 -2.11
C ALA A 24 11.63 -16.86 -2.76
N GLN A 25 11.60 -15.77 -1.99
CA GLN A 25 11.75 -14.39 -2.46
C GLN A 25 10.81 -14.05 -3.63
N ARG A 26 9.56 -14.54 -3.55
CA ARG A 26 8.52 -14.24 -4.55
C ARG A 26 7.24 -13.77 -3.89
N PRO A 27 6.45 -12.90 -4.55
CA PRO A 27 5.14 -12.51 -4.04
C PRO A 27 4.21 -13.71 -3.88
N VAL A 28 3.42 -13.72 -2.80
CA VAL A 28 2.42 -14.78 -2.56
C VAL A 28 1.33 -14.79 -3.62
N VAL A 29 0.97 -13.61 -4.14
CA VAL A 29 -0.05 -13.45 -5.19
C VAL A 29 0.37 -14.11 -6.51
N ASP A 30 1.68 -14.16 -6.79
CA ASP A 30 2.23 -14.79 -7.99
C ASP A 30 2.48 -16.28 -7.78
N SER A 31 3.09 -16.63 -6.64
CA SER A 31 3.52 -18.01 -6.35
C SER A 31 2.36 -18.92 -5.92
N PHE A 32 1.41 -18.37 -5.17
CA PHE A 32 0.27 -19.09 -4.60
C PHE A 32 -1.02 -18.26 -4.76
N PRO A 33 -1.48 -17.98 -5.98
CA PRO A 33 -2.60 -17.06 -6.25
C PRO A 33 -3.91 -17.46 -5.56
N ARG A 34 -4.09 -18.74 -5.23
CA ARG A 34 -5.30 -19.27 -4.57
C ARG A 34 -5.17 -19.35 -3.04
N SER A 35 -4.05 -18.91 -2.46
CA SER A 35 -3.86 -18.91 -1.01
C SER A 35 -4.80 -17.91 -0.31
N LYS A 36 -5.05 -18.10 0.98
CA LYS A 36 -5.94 -17.22 1.75
C LYS A 36 -5.40 -15.79 1.81
N ALA A 37 -4.09 -15.62 2.01
CA ALA A 37 -3.44 -14.33 2.00
C ALA A 37 -3.51 -13.66 0.61
N ALA A 38 -3.24 -14.40 -0.46
CA ALA A 38 -3.31 -13.87 -1.82
C ALA A 38 -4.71 -13.38 -2.19
N GLN A 39 -5.74 -14.16 -1.84
CA GLN A 39 -7.14 -13.76 -2.06
C GLN A 39 -7.52 -12.53 -1.21
N ALA A 40 -7.06 -12.45 0.04
CA ALA A 40 -7.29 -11.29 0.89
C ALA A 40 -6.64 -10.01 0.32
N PHE A 41 -5.39 -10.09 -0.16
CA PHE A 41 -4.74 -8.98 -0.86
C PHE A 41 -5.50 -8.56 -2.11
N LYS A 42 -5.98 -9.52 -2.93
CA LYS A 42 -6.77 -9.22 -4.13
C LYS A 42 -8.07 -8.47 -3.79
N ASN A 43 -8.72 -8.84 -2.69
CA ASN A 43 -9.93 -8.17 -2.23
C ASN A 43 -9.66 -6.76 -1.70
N LEU A 44 -8.54 -6.56 -0.98
CA LEU A 44 -8.10 -5.24 -0.55
C LEU A 44 -7.79 -4.33 -1.75
N ALA A 45 -7.06 -4.84 -2.74
CA ALA A 45 -6.75 -4.09 -3.96
C ALA A 45 -8.02 -3.63 -4.67
N LYS A 46 -8.99 -4.53 -4.88
CA LYS A 46 -10.29 -4.18 -5.47
C LYS A 46 -11.04 -3.09 -4.69
N LYS A 47 -10.97 -3.10 -3.36
CA LYS A 47 -11.58 -2.03 -2.55
C LYS A 47 -10.84 -0.71 -2.74
N ALA A 48 -9.51 -0.73 -2.73
CA ALA A 48 -8.69 0.45 -2.94
C ALA A 48 -8.92 1.08 -4.33
N ASP A 49 -9.13 0.25 -5.37
CA ASP A 49 -9.44 0.72 -6.73
C ASP A 49 -10.75 1.53 -6.81
N THR A 50 -11.65 1.36 -5.84
CA THR A 50 -12.94 2.09 -5.79
C THR A 50 -12.85 3.39 -4.99
N TRP A 51 -11.68 3.74 -4.46
CA TRP A 51 -11.54 4.99 -3.71
C TRP A 51 -11.81 6.20 -4.61
N PRO A 52 -12.55 7.20 -4.11
CA PRO A 52 -12.89 8.37 -4.90
C PRO A 52 -11.60 9.07 -5.30
N LEU A 53 -11.38 9.16 -6.60
CA LEU A 53 -10.35 10.04 -7.13
C LEU A 53 -10.82 11.48 -6.98
N PRO A 54 -9.95 12.42 -6.60
CA PRO A 54 -10.28 13.84 -6.61
C PRO A 54 -10.73 14.25 -8.03
N THR A 55 -11.95 14.74 -8.19
CA THR A 55 -12.56 15.06 -9.49
C THR A 55 -12.34 16.51 -9.94
N GLY A 56 -11.29 17.18 -9.46
CA GLY A 56 -10.96 18.57 -9.81
C GLY A 56 -9.50 18.75 -10.22
N VAL A 57 -9.19 19.89 -10.87
CA VAL A 57 -7.80 20.35 -11.05
C VAL A 57 -7.30 20.82 -9.69
N SER A 58 -6.97 19.89 -8.81
CA SER A 58 -6.36 20.21 -7.53
C SER A 58 -4.85 20.37 -7.73
N GLY A 59 -4.26 21.40 -7.11
CA GLY A 59 -2.80 21.55 -7.00
C GLY A 59 -2.09 20.40 -6.27
N ASP A 60 -2.80 19.33 -5.92
CA ASP A 60 -2.37 18.18 -5.12
C ASP A 60 -1.19 17.42 -5.72
N LEU A 61 -1.07 17.35 -7.06
CA LEU A 61 0.10 16.72 -7.68
C LEU A 61 1.37 17.54 -7.44
N GLN A 62 1.24 18.88 -7.48
CA GLN A 62 2.35 19.80 -7.23
C GLN A 62 2.82 19.66 -5.77
N PHE A 63 1.88 19.54 -4.82
CA PHE A 63 2.18 19.22 -3.42
C PHE A 63 2.77 17.83 -3.22
N PHE A 64 2.36 16.82 -3.99
CA PHE A 64 2.95 15.47 -3.92
C PHE A 64 4.43 15.50 -4.34
N VAL A 65 4.75 16.22 -5.42
CA VAL A 65 6.14 16.39 -5.90
C VAL A 65 6.95 17.20 -4.89
N GLU A 66 6.41 18.30 -4.35
CA GLU A 66 7.07 19.09 -3.30
C GLU A 66 7.37 18.24 -2.06
N ARG A 67 6.42 17.43 -1.59
CA ARG A 67 6.61 16.51 -0.45
C ARG A 67 7.63 15.42 -0.77
N LEU A 68 7.64 14.88 -1.99
CA LEU A 68 8.63 13.89 -2.43
C LEU A 68 10.05 14.49 -2.44
N ILE A 69 10.19 15.72 -2.94
CA ILE A 69 11.47 16.44 -2.94
C ILE A 69 11.93 16.71 -1.49
N GLN A 70 11.04 17.21 -0.62
CA GLN A 70 11.35 17.43 0.80
C GLN A 70 11.79 16.14 1.51
N PHE A 71 11.12 15.01 1.25
CA PHE A 71 11.55 13.73 1.80
C PHE A 71 12.94 13.33 1.27
N SER A 72 13.20 13.52 -0.03
CA SER A 72 14.49 13.17 -0.63
C SER A 72 15.65 14.02 -0.09
N SER A 73 15.43 15.32 0.16
CA SER A 73 16.45 16.22 0.71
C SER A 73 16.73 15.95 2.19
N GLN A 74 15.69 15.72 2.99
CA GLN A 74 15.82 15.46 4.42
C GLN A 74 16.50 14.11 4.75
N TYR A 75 16.30 13.08 3.91
CA TYR A 75 16.97 11.78 4.07
C TYR A 75 18.31 11.68 3.30
N GLY A 76 18.51 12.49 2.25
CA GLY A 76 19.78 12.54 1.50
C GLY A 76 20.93 13.19 2.28
N GLU A 77 20.65 14.10 3.21
CA GLU A 77 21.66 14.71 4.08
C GLU A 77 22.06 13.84 5.28
N SER A 78 21.20 12.90 5.69
CA SER A 78 21.52 11.94 6.77
C SER A 78 22.33 10.73 6.30
N ALA A 79 22.53 10.59 4.98
CA ALA A 79 23.31 9.52 4.35
C ALA A 79 24.71 9.98 3.90
N ARG A 80 25.20 11.13 4.39
CA ARG A 80 26.57 11.60 4.23
C ARG A 80 27.32 11.59 5.54
#